data_AF-W1WEQ2-F1
#
_entry.id   AF-W1WEQ2-F1
#
_cell.length_a   1.000
_cell.length_b   1.000
_cell.length_c   1.000
_cell.angle_alpha   90.00
_cell.angle_beta   90.00
_cell.angle_gamma   90.00
#
_symmetry.space_group_name_H-M   'P 1'
#
loop_
_entity.id
_entity.type
_entity.pdbx_description
1 polymer ?
#
loop_
_entity_poly.entity_id
_entity_poly.type
_entity_poly.pdbx_seq_one_letter_code
_entity_poly.pdbx_strand_id
1 'polypeptide(L)'
;YDVMLIPRDSSKLGIIIEFKKIDDFMKKSIETGIQEALKQIEENKYEAELIDRGVGDILKLAIVFKGKKVKIVEGWETSYSLFKDTIIPSTNAWYTFSGSVPDTSK
;
A
#
# COMPACT_ATOMS: atom_id res chain seq x y z
N TYR A 1 4.43 12.57 -1.76
CA TYR A 1 3.96 13.41 -0.62
C TYR A 1 3.34 12.42 0.33
N ASP A 2 3.68 12.54 1.60
CA ASP A 2 3.26 11.65 2.66
C ASP A 2 2.33 12.38 3.64
N VAL A 3 1.32 11.66 4.14
CA VAL A 3 0.44 12.12 5.20
C VAL A 3 0.38 11.03 6.26
N MET A 4 0.61 11.42 7.51
CA MET A 4 0.42 10.56 8.67
C MET A 4 -0.61 11.18 9.60
N LEU A 5 -1.66 10.43 9.90
CA LEU A 5 -2.72 10.81 10.83
C LEU A 5 -2.52 10.02 12.12
N ILE A 6 -2.13 10.75 13.17
CA ILE A 6 -1.94 10.20 14.50
C ILE A 6 -3.21 10.49 15.30
N PRO A 7 -3.96 9.46 15.75
CA PRO A 7 -5.15 9.67 16.54
C PRO A 7 -4.79 10.24 17.92
N ARG A 8 -5.70 11.03 18.50
CA ARG A 8 -5.54 11.52 19.88
C ARG A 8 -5.68 10.41 20.91
N ASP A 9 -6.52 9.43 20.63
CA ASP A 9 -6.71 8.21 21.42
C ASP A 9 -5.94 7.09 20.71
N SER A 10 -4.90 6.56 21.34
CA SER A 10 -3.99 5.59 20.74
C SER A 10 -4.64 4.23 20.49
N SER A 11 -5.83 3.97 21.05
CA SER A 11 -6.64 2.78 20.73
C SER A 11 -7.37 2.89 19.38
N LYS A 12 -7.32 4.06 18.73
CA LYS A 12 -7.96 4.32 17.44
C LYS A 12 -6.97 4.12 16.29
N LEU A 13 -7.53 4.06 15.09
CA LEU A 13 -6.80 3.86 13.85
C LEU A 13 -5.81 5.00 13.56
N GLY A 14 -4.54 4.65 13.38
CA GLY A 14 -3.53 5.47 12.72
C GLY A 14 -3.59 5.28 11.20
N ILE A 15 -3.28 6.32 10.42
CA ILE A 15 -3.34 6.23 8.96
C ILE A 15 -2.04 6.78 8.36
N ILE A 16 -1.42 6.03 7.46
CA ILE A 16 -0.27 6.45 6.65
C ILE A 16 -0.71 6.45 5.19
N ILE A 17 -0.48 7.55 4.49
CA ILE A 17 -0.86 7.72 3.08
C ILE A 17 0.34 8.21 2.28
N GLU A 18 0.67 7.51 1.18
CA GLU A 18 1.65 7.98 0.20
C GLU A 18 0.97 8.30 -1.14
N PHE A 19 1.29 9.47 -1.68
CA PHE A 19 0.76 9.96 -2.95
C PHE A 19 1.81 9.89 -4.06
N LYS A 20 1.45 9.27 -5.19
CA LYS A 20 2.23 9.31 -6.44
C LYS A 20 1.44 9.94 -7.57
N LYS A 21 2.11 10.77 -8.37
CA LYS A 21 1.58 11.28 -9.63
C LYS A 21 2.43 10.75 -10.78
N ILE A 22 1.78 10.16 -11.77
CA ILE A 22 2.35 9.69 -13.01
C ILE A 22 1.87 10.64 -14.10
N ASP A 23 2.82 11.24 -14.82
CA ASP A 23 2.52 12.03 -16.00
C ASP A 23 2.04 11.12 -17.14
N ASP A 24 1.07 11.59 -17.93
CA ASP A 24 0.51 10.84 -19.05
C ASP A 24 1.55 10.55 -20.14
N PHE A 25 2.58 11.40 -20.25
CA PHE A 25 3.70 11.19 -21.17
C PHE A 25 4.72 10.15 -20.68
N MET A 26 4.65 9.72 -19.41
CA MET A 26 5.50 8.66 -18.90
C MET A 26 4.97 7.28 -19.29
N LYS A 27 5.87 6.40 -19.75
CA LYS A 27 5.59 4.97 -19.99
C LYS A 27 5.26 4.19 -18.70
N LYS A 28 5.31 4.84 -17.55
CA LYS A 28 5.04 4.24 -16.25
C LYS A 28 3.56 3.90 -16.09
N SER A 29 3.29 2.72 -15.55
CA SER A 29 1.93 2.25 -15.27
C SER A 29 1.50 2.65 -13.85
N ILE A 30 0.18 2.65 -13.61
CA ILE A 30 -0.38 2.92 -12.29
C ILE A 30 0.12 1.88 -11.28
N GLU A 31 0.26 0.63 -11.71
CA GLU A 31 0.75 -0.50 -10.92
C GLU A 31 2.17 -0.22 -10.42
N THR A 32 3.09 0.19 -11.31
CA THR A 32 4.45 0.60 -10.91
C THR A 32 4.42 1.73 -9.87
N GLY A 33 3.53 2.72 -10.07
CA GLY A 33 3.33 3.79 -9.09
C GLY A 33 2.86 3.30 -7.73
N ILE A 34 1.96 2.31 -7.68
CA ILE A 34 1.48 1.70 -6.44
C ILE A 34 2.63 0.97 -5.76
N GLN A 35 3.45 0.24 -6.53
CA GLN A 35 4.60 -0.48 -5.97
C GLN A 35 5.58 0.46 -5.29
N GLU A 36 5.89 1.57 -5.93
CA GLU A 36 6.79 2.57 -5.36
C GLU A 36 6.19 3.28 -4.14
N ALA A 37 4.87 3.58 -4.17
CA ALA A 37 4.20 4.21 -3.04
C ALA A 37 4.24 3.30 -1.80
N LEU A 38 3.87 2.03 -1.96
CA LEU A 38 3.92 1.06 -0.87
C LEU A 38 5.34 0.82 -0.38
N LYS A 39 6.30 0.69 -1.30
CA LYS A 39 7.72 0.56 -0.94
C LYS A 39 8.20 1.76 -0.10
N GLN A 40 7.80 2.98 -0.47
CA GLN A 40 8.19 4.18 0.24
C GLN A 40 7.57 4.26 1.65
N ILE A 41 6.33 3.80 1.83
CA ILE A 41 5.70 3.69 3.16
C ILE A 41 6.53 2.80 4.09
N GLU A 42 6.99 1.65 3.58
CA GLU A 42 7.80 0.70 4.36
C GLU A 42 9.21 1.22 4.65
N GLU A 43 9.87 1.83 3.65
CA GLU A 43 11.24 2.34 3.81
C GLU A 43 11.33 3.53 4.77
N ASN A 44 10.31 4.36 4.80
CA ASN A 44 10.27 5.55 5.66
C ASN A 44 9.91 5.23 7.13
N LYS A 45 9.50 3.98 7.42
CA LYS A 45 9.23 3.48 8.78
C LYS A 45 8.28 4.35 9.61
N TYR A 46 7.32 5.02 8.97
CA TYR A 46 6.30 5.83 9.67
C TYR A 46 5.51 5.03 10.72
N GLU A 47 5.31 3.74 10.44
CA GLU A 47 4.70 2.79 11.36
C GLU A 47 5.45 2.71 12.70
N ALA A 48 6.78 2.79 12.71
CA ALA A 48 7.55 2.76 13.94
C ALA A 48 7.22 3.95 14.86
N GLU A 49 6.94 5.13 14.29
CA GLU A 49 6.53 6.30 15.07
C GLU A 49 5.12 6.13 15.67
N LEU A 50 4.19 5.55 14.91
CA LEU A 50 2.84 5.25 15.41
C LEU A 50 2.87 4.21 16.53
N ILE A 51 3.67 3.16 16.38
CA ILE A 51 3.87 2.13 17.39
C ILE A 51 4.50 2.72 18.66
N ASP A 52 5.53 3.57 18.54
CA ASP A 52 6.17 4.24 19.68
C ASP A 52 5.18 5.12 20.47
N ARG A 53 4.19 5.68 19.78
CA ARG A 53 3.07 6.44 20.38
C ARG A 53 1.93 5.56 20.90
N GLY A 54 2.06 4.24 20.84
CA GLY A 54 1.08 3.28 21.33
C GLY A 54 -0.11 3.03 20.39
N VAL A 55 -0.01 3.43 19.13
CA VAL A 55 -1.04 3.19 18.10
C VAL A 55 -0.73 1.83 17.44
N GLY A 56 -1.54 0.83 17.75
CA GLY A 56 -1.35 -0.54 17.24
C GLY A 56 -2.17 -0.90 15.99
N ASP A 57 -3.26 -0.18 15.73
CA ASP A 57 -4.09 -0.38 14.54
C ASP A 57 -3.72 0.69 13.51
N ILE A 58 -3.14 0.28 12.38
CA ILE A 58 -2.52 1.18 11.39
C ILE A 58 -2.97 0.79 9.98
N LEU A 59 -3.61 1.74 9.28
CA LEU A 59 -3.99 1.61 7.87
C LEU A 59 -2.95 2.30 6.98
N LYS A 60 -2.34 1.55 6.05
CA LYS A 60 -1.40 2.05 5.05
C LYS A 60 -2.09 2.19 3.69
N LEU A 61 -2.02 3.36 3.05
CA LEU A 61 -2.67 3.65 1.77
C LEU A 61 -1.70 4.19 0.72
N ALA A 62 -1.67 3.56 -0.45
CA ALA A 62 -1.07 4.11 -1.66
C ALA A 62 -2.14 4.75 -2.54
N ILE A 63 -1.98 6.04 -2.85
CA ILE A 63 -2.87 6.79 -3.74
C ILE A 63 -2.09 7.25 -4.96
N VAL A 64 -2.46 6.75 -6.13
CA VAL A 64 -1.74 6.99 -7.38
C VAL A 64 -2.62 7.65 -8.41
N PHE A 65 -2.15 8.78 -8.93
CA PHE A 65 -2.78 9.56 -9.98
C PHE A 65 -2.08 9.35 -11.32
N LYS A 66 -2.84 9.13 -12.39
CA LYS A 66 -2.34 9.22 -13.78
C LYS A 66 -3.33 10.03 -14.60
N GLY A 67 -2.97 11.27 -14.91
CA GLY A 67 -3.89 12.25 -15.47
C GLY A 67 -5.12 12.43 -14.58
N LYS A 68 -6.32 12.10 -15.09
CA LYS A 68 -7.60 12.12 -14.35
C LYS A 68 -7.94 10.81 -13.64
N LYS A 69 -7.15 9.75 -13.81
CA LYS A 69 -7.38 8.44 -13.18
C LYS A 69 -6.73 8.41 -11.81
N VAL A 70 -7.43 7.84 -10.83
CA VAL A 70 -6.94 7.65 -9.46
C VAL A 70 -7.12 6.19 -9.08
N LYS A 71 -6.11 5.62 -8.44
CA LYS A 71 -6.18 4.28 -7.83
C LYS A 71 -5.73 4.38 -6.38
N ILE A 72 -6.51 3.76 -5.51
CA ILE A 72 -6.27 3.66 -4.07
C ILE A 72 -6.06 2.19 -3.76
N VAL A 73 -4.99 1.86 -3.05
CA VAL A 73 -4.66 0.49 -2.65
C VAL A 73 -4.22 0.51 -1.19
N GLU A 74 -4.78 -0.42 -0.42
CA GLU A 74 -4.33 -0.70 0.94
C GLU A 74 -3.05 -1.53 0.93
N GLY A 75 -2.07 -1.12 1.71
CA GLY A 75 -0.81 -1.81 1.89
C GLY A 75 -0.93 -2.89 2.97
N TRP A 76 -0.98 -4.15 2.55
CA TRP A 76 -0.88 -5.29 3.46
C TRP A 76 0.59 -5.71 3.60
N GLU A 77 1.02 -5.98 4.84
CA GLU A 77 2.42 -6.24 5.19
C GLU A 77 2.99 -7.52 4.54
N THR A 78 2.17 -8.38 3.94
CA THR A 78 2.60 -9.76 3.62
C THR A 78 2.77 -10.10 2.13
N SER A 79 2.28 -9.29 1.19
CA SER A 79 2.38 -9.68 -0.24
C SER A 79 3.54 -9.05 -0.99
N TYR A 80 4.03 -7.87 -0.57
CA TYR A 80 5.04 -7.15 -1.34
C TYR A 80 6.43 -7.77 -1.32
N SER A 81 6.79 -8.43 -0.21
CA SER A 81 8.07 -9.15 -0.11
C SER A 81 8.07 -10.41 -0.99
N LEU A 82 6.93 -11.11 -1.08
CA LEU A 82 6.81 -12.32 -1.92
C LEU A 82 6.86 -12.01 -3.43
N PHE A 83 6.42 -10.81 -3.84
CA PHE A 83 6.60 -10.32 -5.21
C PHE A 83 8.04 -9.87 -5.52
N LYS A 84 8.91 -9.64 -4.53
CA LYS A 84 10.33 -9.27 -4.76
C LYS A 84 11.19 -10.48 -5.14
N ASP A 85 10.85 -11.68 -4.64
CA ASP A 85 11.62 -12.91 -4.88
C ASP A 85 11.13 -13.69 -6.11
N THR A 86 9.98 -13.32 -6.68
CA THR A 86 9.49 -13.90 -7.93
C THR A 86 9.85 -12.97 -9.07
N ILE A 87 10.97 -13.23 -9.73
CA ILE A 87 11.24 -12.73 -11.09
C ILE A 87 10.02 -13.09 -11.94
N ILE A 88 9.18 -12.11 -12.28
CA ILE A 88 8.05 -12.33 -13.19
C ILE A 88 8.63 -12.34 -14.61
N PRO A 89 8.70 -13.49 -15.31
CA PRO A 89 9.06 -13.50 -16.72
C PRO A 89 7.94 -12.82 -17.48
N SER A 90 8.31 -12.07 -18.52
CA SER A 90 7.41 -11.36 -19.41
C SER A 90 6.55 -12.33 -20.22
N THR A 91 5.47 -12.89 -19.67
CA THR A 91 4.38 -13.45 -20.48
C THR A 91 3.07 -13.50 -19.69
N ASN A 92 2.00 -13.14 -20.37
CA ASN A 92 0.62 -13.07 -19.88
C ASN A 92 0.16 -14.38 -19.22
N ALA A 93 -0.37 -14.32 -17.99
CA ALA A 93 -1.25 -15.35 -17.45
C ALA A 93 -2.21 -14.76 -16.42
N TRP A 94 -3.50 -14.89 -16.72
CA TRP A 94 -4.61 -14.65 -15.81
C TRP A 94 -4.53 -15.67 -14.66
N TYR A 95 -4.58 -15.22 -13.41
CA TYR A 95 -4.89 -16.09 -12.28
C TYR A 95 -6.03 -15.46 -11.46
N THR A 96 -7.16 -16.15 -11.44
CA THR A 96 -8.24 -15.96 -10.47
C THR A 96 -7.81 -16.57 -9.14
N PHE A 97 -7.70 -15.76 -8.10
CA PHE A 97 -7.47 -16.26 -6.74
C PHE A 97 -8.81 -16.75 -6.17
N SER A 98 -9.09 -18.06 -6.28
CA SER A 98 -10.14 -18.71 -5.49
C SER A 98 -9.58 -19.04 -4.11
N GLY A 99 -9.49 -18.03 -3.25
CA GLY A 99 -9.19 -18.20 -1.83
C GLY A 99 -10.40 -17.75 -1.03
N SER A 100 -11.07 -18.69 -0.37
CA SER A 100 -12.18 -18.44 0.52
C SER A 100 -11.79 -17.46 1.63
N VAL A 101 -12.61 -16.44 1.86
CA VAL A 101 -12.50 -15.54 3.03
C VAL A 101 -12.58 -16.40 4.29
N PRO A 102 -11.64 -16.31 5.26
CA PRO A 102 -11.80 -17.00 6.53
C PRO A 102 -12.99 -16.36 7.25
N ASP A 103 -14.01 -17.18 7.54
CA ASP A 103 -15.15 -16.77 8.35
C ASP A 103 -14.66 -16.47 9.76
N THR A 104 -14.62 -15.19 10.12
CA THR A 104 -14.48 -14.74 11.50
C THR A 104 -15.88 -14.53 12.08
N SER A 105 -16.53 -15.63 12.45
CA SER A 105 -17.63 -15.62 13.41
C SER A 105 -17.29 -16.53 14.59
N LYS A 106 -17.60 -16.01 15.78
CA LYS A 106 -17.24 -16.41 17.15
C LYS A 106 -17.08 -17.89 17.46
#